data_AF-A0A453KIX0-F1
#
_entry.id   AF-A0A453KIX0-F1
#
_cell.length_a   1.000
_cell.length_b   1.000
_cell.length_c   1.000
_cell.angle_alpha   90.00
_cell.angle_beta   90.00
_cell.angle_gamma   90.00
#
_symmetry.space_group_name_H-M   'P 1'
#
loop_
_entity.id
_entity.type
_entity.pdbx_description
1 polymer ?
#
loop_
_entity_poly.entity_id
_entity_poly.type
_entity_poly.pdbx_seq_one_letter_code
_entity_poly.pdbx_strand_id
1 'polypeptide(L)' 'MCMVGDRLDTDILFGQNTGCKTLLVLSGVTTLPDLQDASNTIHPDLYTNSVHDLVKLLQQ' A
#
# COMPACT_ATOMS: atom_id res chain seq x y z
N MET A 1 -2.80 -8.56 -11.38
CA MET A 1 -2.09 -7.26 -11.45
C MET A 1 -2.09 -6.65 -10.06
N CYS A 2 -0.99 -6.03 -9.64
CA CYS A 2 -0.84 -5.43 -8.30
C CYS A 2 -0.39 -3.97 -8.45
N MET A 3 -1.10 -3.04 -7.83
CA MET A 3 -0.76 -1.64 -7.73
C MET A 3 0.09 -1.44 -6.48
N VAL A 4 1.30 -0.91 -6.65
CA VAL A 4 2.26 -0.64 -5.57
C VAL A 4 2.43 0.87 -5.48
N GLY A 5 2.27 1.45 -4.30
CA GLY A 5 2.40 2.89 -4.11
C GLY A 5 2.52 3.29 -2.66
N ASP A 6 2.70 4.58 -2.41
CA ASP A 6 3.00 5.13 -1.09
C ASP A 6 1.91 6.05 -0.55
N ARG A 7 0.82 6.26 -1.33
CA ARG A 7 -0.30 7.11 -0.94
C ARG A 7 -1.63 6.36 -0.98
N LEU A 8 -2.43 6.56 0.08
CA LEU A 8 -3.75 5.94 0.21
C LEU A 8 -4.77 6.47 -0.80
N ASP A 9 -4.90 7.79 -0.91
CA ASP A 9 -5.93 8.49 -1.70
C ASP A 9 -5.75 8.39 -3.22
N THR A 10 -4.56 8.03 -3.67
CA THR A 10 -4.17 7.99 -5.08
C THR A 10 -3.84 6.56 -5.46
N ASP A 11 -2.68 6.03 -5.06
CA ASP A 11 -2.24 4.71 -5.52
C ASP A 11 -3.17 3.59 -5.06
N ILE A 12 -3.49 3.56 -3.76
CA ILE A 12 -4.31 2.50 -3.18
C ILE A 12 -5.76 2.62 -3.65
N LEU A 13 -6.35 3.82 -3.57
CA LEU A 13 -7.72 4.05 -4.04
C LEU A 13 -7.87 3.77 -5.54
N PHE A 14 -6.90 4.17 -6.36
CA PHE A 14 -6.90 3.86 -7.78
C PHE A 14 -6.75 2.36 -8.05
N GLY A 15 -5.86 1.69 -7.32
CA GLY A 15 -5.69 0.24 -7.41
C GLY A 15 -6.99 -0.51 -7.09
N GLN A 16 -7.68 -0.11 -6.02
CA GLN A 16 -8.98 -0.68 -5.64
C GLN A 16 -10.05 -0.43 -6.71
N ASN A 17 -10.16 0.80 -7.21
CA ASN A 17 -11.14 1.18 -8.22
C ASN A 17 -10.92 0.46 -9.57
N THR A 18 -9.69 0.07 -9.87
CA THR A 18 -9.35 -0.70 -11.09
C THR A 18 -9.44 -2.22 -10.88
N GLY A 19 -9.75 -2.69 -9.66
CA GLY A 19 -9.82 -4.11 -9.33
C GLY A 19 -8.45 -4.79 -9.20
N CYS A 20 -7.38 -4.01 -9.05
CA CYS A 20 -6.05 -4.53 -8.77
C CYS A 20 -5.88 -4.85 -7.28
N LYS A 21 -5.03 -5.83 -6.96
CA LYS A 21 -4.49 -5.94 -5.60
C LYS A 21 -3.66 -4.70 -5.29
N THR A 22 -3.63 -4.28 -4.03
CA THR A 22 -2.95 -3.07 -3.58
C THR A 22 -1.89 -3.36 -2.54
N LEU A 23 -0.71 -2.76 -2.70
CA LEU A 23 0.39 -2.88 -1.76
C LEU A 23 0.94 -1.49 -1.43
N LEU A 24 0.78 -1.08 -0.18
CA LEU A 24 1.28 0.19 0.32
C LEU A 24 2.74 0.05 0.79
N VAL A 25 3.61 0.95 0.35
CA VAL A 25 4.99 1.05 0.86
C VAL A 25 5.12 2.25 1.80
N LEU A 26 5.53 1.98 3.05
CA LEU A 26 5.68 2.99 4.10
C LEU A 26 7.01 3.78 4.00
N SER A 27 7.78 3.57 2.93
CA SER A 27 9.02 4.32 2.66
C SER A 27 8.77 5.70 2.06
N GLY A 28 7.53 6.01 1.67
CA GLY A 28 7.15 7.27 1.02
C GLY A 28 6.32 8.17 1.93
N VAL A 29 5.16 8.61 1.43
CA VAL A 29 4.34 9.66 2.04
C VAL A 29 3.47 9.14 3.18
N THR A 30 2.76 8.04 2.99
CA THR A 30 1.90 7.48 4.05
C THR A 30 2.74 6.77 5.11
N THR A 31 2.54 7.17 6.37
CA THR A 31 3.18 6.54 7.52
C THR A 31 2.27 5.51 8.19
N LEU A 32 2.84 4.65 9.06
CA LEU A 32 2.05 3.65 9.78
C LEU A 32 0.94 4.27 10.66
N PRO A 33 1.17 5.38 11.40
CA PRO A 33 0.10 6.09 12.09
C PRO A 33 -1.02 6.56 11.16
N ASP A 34 -0.71 7.09 9.98
CA ASP A 34 -1.73 7.55 9.02
C ASP A 34 -2.59 6.37 8.53
N LEU A 35 -1.96 5.22 8.29
CA LEU A 35 -2.65 4.00 7.90
C LEU A 35 -3.57 3.47 9.01
N GLN A 36 -3.14 3.58 10.27
CA GLN A 36 -3.84 3.10 11.47
C GLN A 36 -4.84 4.11 12.06
N ASP A 37 -4.91 5.32 11.50
CA ASP A 37 -5.85 6.34 11.94
C ASP A 37 -7.29 5.84 11.81
N ALA A 38 -8.10 6.04 12.85
CA ALA A 38 -9.48 5.58 12.87
C ALA A 38 -10.39 6.31 11.85
N SER A 39 -9.97 7.48 11.37
CA SER A 39 -10.64 8.24 10.32
C SER A 39 -10.25 7.78 8.91
N ASN A 40 -9.19 6.97 8.78
CA ASN A 40 -8.79 6.42 7.50
C ASN A 40 -9.82 5.38 7.03
N THR A 41 -10.35 5.60 5.83
CA THR A 41 -11.33 4.71 5.19
C THR A 41 -10.73 3.90 4.05
N ILE A 42 -9.48 4.17 3.68
CA ILE A 42 -8.79 3.52 2.56
C ILE A 42 -7.74 2.58 3.13
N HIS A 43 -7.96 1.28 2.95
CA HIS A 43 -7.07 0.25 3.46
C HIS A 43 -6.48 -0.58 2.33
N PRO A 44 -5.14 -0.65 2.18
CA PRO A 44 -4.50 -1.50 1.19
C PRO A 44 -4.66 -2.98 1.56
N ASP A 45 -4.54 -3.88 0.58
CA ASP A 45 -4.57 -5.33 0.84
C ASP A 45 -3.34 -5.78 1.64
N LEU A 46 -2.19 -5.17 1.37
CA LEU A 46 -0.92 -5.44 2.00
C LEU A 46 -0.16 -4.14 2.22
N TYR A 47 0.72 -4.12 3.22
CA TYR A 47 1.68 -3.04 3.37
C TYR A 47 3.05 -3.57 3.78
N THR A 48 4.09 -2.83 3.42
CA THR A 48 5.47 -3.15 3.77
C THR A 48 6.27 -1.88 4.02
N ASN A 49 7.40 -1.99 4.72
CA ASN A 49 8.24 -0.84 5.05
C ASN A 49 8.93 -0.25 3.82
N SER A 50 9.26 -1.08 2.83
CA SER A 50 9.95 -0.63 1.62
C SER A 50 9.70 -1.57 0.43
N VAL A 51 9.93 -1.07 -0.78
CA VAL A 51 9.88 -1.89 -2.00
C VAL A 51 10.93 -3.01 -1.95
N HIS A 52 12.05 -2.83 -1.25
CA HIS A 52 13.07 -3.88 -1.10
C HIS A 52 12.51 -5.14 -0.43
N ASP A 53 11.58 -5.00 0.51
CA ASP A 53 10.96 -6.12 1.19
C ASP A 53 10.02 -6.91 0.26
N LEU A 54 9.54 -6.31 -0.83
CA LEU A 54 8.80 -7.02 -1.88
C LEU A 54 9.66 -8.11 -2.53
N VAL A 55 10.96 -7.86 -2.71
CA VAL A 55 11.88 -8.86 -3.28
C VAL A 55 11.95 -10.09 -2.39
N LYS A 56 11.92 -9.92 -1.07
CA LYS A 56 11.91 -11.04 -0.11
C LYS A 56 10.61 -11.85 -0.16
N LEU A 57 9.49 -11.20 -0.46
CA LEU A 57 8.17 -11.84 -0.59
C LEU A 57 8.03 -12.64 -1.90
N LEU A 58 8.68 -12.21 -2.97
CA LEU A 58 8.64 -12.88 -4.28
C LEU A 58 9.65 -14.04 -4.41
N GLN A 59 10.62 -14.11 -3.52
CA GLN A 59 11.66 -15.16 -3.50
C GLN A 59 11.33 -16.34 -2.58
N GLN A 60 10.12 -16.39 -2.03
CA GLN A 60 9.57 -17.52 -1.28
C GLN A 60 8.63 -18.33 -2.16
#